data_AF-A0A7Y3CVU9-F1
#
_entry.id   AF-A0A7Y3CVU9-F1
#
_cell.length_a   1.000
_cell.length_b   1.000
_cell.length_c   1.000
_cell.angle_alpha   90.00
_cell.angle_beta   90.00
_cell.angle_gamma   90.00
#
_symmetry.space_group_name_H-M   'P 1'
#
loop_
_entity.id
_entity.type
_entity.pdbx_description
1 polymer ?
#
loop_
_entity_poly.entity_id
_entity_poly.type
_entity_poly.pdbx_seq_one_letter_code
_entity_poly.pdbx_strand_id
1 'polypeptide(L)'
;MRTRHRISASGAGTTLQVRSEVASGIRAWSIGALRVVLIVVALGVTSCSRQAAGENPTTLPAPSSTSQAPSTTTTSEGTVPQAAPPVEPVLEVVGENFQQPIWVGARPSDGVVLVGEQTGLIRELDTASVVLDLSSKVLLGSERGLLGIAFLETRMFVNYTDENGDTVIAEYPDRDASADQERMLIRIDQPASNHNGGGIEIGPDGLLWVGMGDGGRRDDVFRNGQDPTSVLGAMLRFDVSTPGLAVAAGGFSGGLQEIWAIGLRNPWRFTFDDGLLIVADVGQNRIEEVSIVASTETDLNFGWPLLEGSDCFDSCETDGLVLPALEYDHGEGCSITGGVVYRGSAIPDLIGSYLYS
;
A
#
# COMPACT_ATOMS: atom_id res chain seq x y z
N MET A 1 33.30 33.17 -11.97
CA MET A 1 34.11 34.26 -11.41
C MET A 1 34.42 33.89 -9.96
N ARG A 2 35.70 33.67 -9.62
CA ARG A 2 36.14 33.21 -8.30
C ARG A 2 36.30 34.41 -7.36
N THR A 3 35.77 34.30 -6.14
CA THR A 3 36.16 35.16 -5.02
C THR A 3 36.41 34.26 -3.82
N ARG A 4 37.61 34.39 -3.22
CA ARG A 4 38.05 33.67 -2.02
C ARG A 4 38.27 34.64 -0.86
N HIS A 5 38.24 34.04 0.34
CA HIS A 5 38.75 34.46 1.65
C HIS A 5 37.74 35.21 2.54
N ARG A 6 37.66 35.01 3.85
CA ARG A 6 38.62 34.47 4.84
C ARG A 6 37.83 34.06 6.10
N ILE A 7 38.20 32.95 6.75
CA ILE A 7 37.74 32.59 8.10
C ILE A 7 38.73 33.18 9.11
N SER A 8 38.23 33.87 10.14
CA SER A 8 38.96 34.07 11.40
C SER A 8 38.01 33.81 12.57
N ALA A 9 38.39 32.90 13.45
CA ALA A 9 37.72 32.66 14.72
C ALA A 9 38.35 33.54 15.82
N SER A 10 37.50 34.22 16.61
CA SER A 10 37.84 34.68 17.95
C SER A 10 36.58 34.84 18.80
N GLY A 11 36.48 34.04 19.86
CA GLY A 11 35.99 34.41 21.19
C GLY A 11 34.57 34.98 21.37
N ALA A 12 33.74 34.16 22.04
CA ALA A 12 32.75 34.52 23.06
C ALA A 12 31.57 35.45 22.68
N GLY A 13 30.41 34.79 22.50
CA GLY A 13 29.07 35.16 22.96
C GLY A 13 28.61 36.61 22.82
N THR A 14 27.66 36.87 21.91
CA THR A 14 26.47 37.70 22.15
C THR A 14 25.47 37.46 21.00
N THR A 15 24.20 37.25 21.35
CA THR A 15 23.02 37.14 20.50
C THR A 15 22.92 38.29 19.49
N LEU A 16 22.75 37.98 18.20
CA LEU A 16 22.53 38.99 17.16
C LEU A 16 21.19 38.72 16.46
N GLN A 17 20.18 39.52 16.82
CA GLN A 17 19.03 39.74 15.95
C GLN A 17 19.48 40.60 14.77
N VAL A 18 19.20 40.14 13.55
CA VAL A 18 19.30 40.96 12.34
C VAL A 18 17.91 41.09 11.76
N ARG A 19 17.36 42.30 11.86
CA ARG A 19 16.30 42.80 10.97
C ARG A 19 16.97 43.15 9.64
N SER A 20 16.39 42.76 8.52
CA SER A 20 16.64 43.41 7.23
C SER A 20 15.31 43.76 6.56
N GLU A 21 15.28 44.98 6.06
CA GLU A 21 14.13 45.71 5.54
C GLU A 21 13.65 45.14 4.20
N VAL A 22 12.33 45.24 4.01
CA VAL A 22 11.60 44.87 2.80
C VAL A 22 11.82 45.94 1.72
N ALA A 23 12.34 45.55 0.57
CA ALA A 23 12.17 46.31 -0.67
C ALA A 23 10.89 45.82 -1.37
N SER A 24 9.92 46.72 -1.45
CA SER A 24 8.58 46.55 -2.01
C SER A 24 8.60 46.24 -3.51
N GLY A 25 7.84 45.23 -3.93
CA GLY A 25 7.58 45.04 -5.35
C GLY A 25 6.84 43.75 -5.72
N ILE A 26 5.74 43.39 -5.06
CA ILE A 26 4.85 42.32 -5.57
C ILE A 26 3.39 42.74 -5.40
N ARG A 27 2.67 42.68 -6.53
CA ARG A 27 1.22 42.89 -6.64
C ARG A 27 0.49 41.96 -5.67
N ALA A 28 -0.51 42.50 -4.98
CA ALA A 28 -1.41 41.71 -4.15
C ALA A 28 -2.09 40.62 -5.01
N TRP A 29 -1.67 39.38 -4.81
CA TRP A 29 -2.52 38.23 -5.08
C TRP A 29 -3.23 37.93 -3.78
N SER A 30 -4.56 37.98 -3.83
CA SER A 30 -5.42 37.51 -2.76
C SER A 30 -5.01 36.08 -2.42
N ILE A 31 -4.55 35.85 -1.19
CA ILE A 31 -4.30 34.51 -0.65
C ILE A 31 -5.68 33.87 -0.53
N GLY A 32 -6.10 33.15 -1.57
CA GLY A 32 -7.15 32.16 -1.46
C GLY A 32 -6.71 31.14 -0.43
N ALA A 33 -7.61 30.80 0.49
CA ALA A 33 -7.36 29.81 1.54
C ALA A 33 -6.72 28.55 0.93
N LEU A 34 -5.53 28.19 1.44
CA LEU A 34 -4.87 26.94 1.12
C LEU A 34 -5.75 25.82 1.69
N ARG A 35 -6.60 25.23 0.85
CA ARG A 35 -7.35 24.02 1.18
C ARG A 35 -6.42 22.85 0.96
N VAL A 36 -6.12 22.10 2.02
CA VAL A 36 -5.32 20.88 1.95
C VAL A 36 -6.27 19.71 2.19
N VAL A 37 -6.31 18.80 1.23
CA VAL A 37 -7.31 17.73 1.15
C VAL A 37 -6.59 16.39 1.34
N LEU A 38 -7.06 15.58 2.29
CA LEU A 38 -6.77 14.15 2.31
C LEU A 38 -7.70 13.48 1.29
N ILE A 39 -7.13 12.98 0.18
CA ILE A 39 -7.94 12.40 -0.89
C ILE A 39 -8.06 10.91 -0.64
N VAL A 40 -9.26 10.49 -0.22
CA VAL A 40 -9.64 9.08 -0.13
C VAL A 40 -10.38 8.74 -1.41
N VAL A 41 -9.87 7.75 -2.15
CA VAL A 41 -10.59 7.19 -3.29
C VAL A 41 -11.65 6.22 -2.74
N ALA A 42 -12.92 6.50 -3.00
CA ALA A 42 -13.98 5.54 -2.73
C ALA A 42 -13.87 4.38 -3.75
N LEU A 43 -13.17 3.32 -3.35
CA LEU A 43 -13.01 2.11 -4.14
C LEU A 43 -14.34 1.35 -4.17
N GLY A 44 -15.02 1.39 -5.31
CA GLY A 44 -16.26 0.64 -5.51
C GLY A 44 -15.97 -0.84 -5.76
N VAL A 45 -15.70 -1.62 -4.71
CA VAL A 45 -15.71 -3.08 -4.83
C VAL A 45 -17.16 -3.55 -4.77
N THR A 46 -17.65 -4.11 -5.87
CA THR A 46 -19.01 -4.63 -5.97
C THR A 46 -19.19 -5.92 -5.17
N SER A 47 -20.06 -5.85 -4.15
CA SER A 47 -21.06 -6.84 -3.73
C SER A 47 -20.96 -7.36 -2.28
N CYS A 48 -21.54 -6.60 -1.34
CA CYS A 48 -22.02 -7.15 -0.08
C CYS A 48 -23.49 -7.60 -0.26
N SER A 49 -23.73 -8.89 -0.56
CA SER A 49 -25.05 -9.48 -0.36
C SER A 49 -25.07 -10.13 1.01
N ARG A 50 -25.76 -9.51 1.98
CA ARG A 50 -26.06 -10.14 3.27
C ARG A 50 -26.96 -11.35 3.03
N GLN A 51 -26.38 -12.54 3.01
CA GLN A 51 -27.17 -13.76 3.06
C GLN A 51 -27.48 -14.07 4.53
N ALA A 52 -28.70 -13.74 4.96
CA ALA A 52 -29.20 -14.13 6.26
C ALA A 52 -29.34 -15.65 6.32
N ALA A 53 -28.47 -16.31 7.09
CA ALA A 53 -28.66 -17.70 7.47
C ALA A 53 -29.67 -17.76 8.62
N GLY A 54 -30.87 -18.26 8.30
CA GLY A 54 -31.87 -18.65 9.30
C GLY A 54 -31.57 -20.04 9.88
N GLU A 55 -32.01 -20.17 11.14
CA GLU A 55 -32.33 -21.40 11.88
C GLU A 55 -31.32 -21.98 12.89
N ASN A 56 -31.61 -21.65 14.17
CA ASN A 56 -31.55 -22.44 15.42
C ASN A 56 -30.32 -23.31 15.76
N PRO A 57 -29.57 -22.98 16.85
CA PRO A 57 -28.72 -23.95 17.53
C PRO A 57 -29.52 -24.75 18.58
N THR A 58 -29.42 -26.08 18.49
CA THR A 58 -29.87 -27.01 19.53
C THR A 58 -28.80 -27.04 20.64
N THR A 59 -29.21 -26.67 21.85
CA THR A 59 -28.38 -26.67 23.06
C THR A 59 -28.05 -28.08 23.55
N LEU A 60 -26.77 -28.38 23.78
CA LEU A 60 -26.31 -29.48 24.63
C LEU A 60 -25.33 -28.94 25.70
N PRO A 61 -25.36 -29.46 26.94
CA PRO A 61 -24.66 -28.86 28.08
C PRO A 61 -23.17 -29.22 28.14
N ALA A 62 -22.34 -28.25 28.52
CA ALA A 62 -20.93 -28.44 28.82
C ALA A 62 -20.71 -29.08 30.20
N PRO A 63 -19.72 -29.98 30.38
CA PRO A 63 -19.30 -30.44 31.70
C PRO A 63 -18.36 -29.44 32.37
N SER A 64 -18.60 -29.21 33.67
CA SER A 64 -17.78 -28.35 34.52
C SER A 64 -16.49 -29.06 34.94
N SER A 65 -15.33 -28.47 34.68
CA SER A 65 -14.06 -28.84 35.30
C SER A 65 -13.39 -27.61 35.91
N THR A 66 -13.32 -27.60 37.24
CA THR A 66 -12.52 -26.68 38.05
C THR A 66 -11.04 -27.00 37.87
N SER A 67 -10.25 -26.05 37.36
CA SER A 67 -8.79 -26.06 37.43
C SER A 67 -8.29 -24.78 38.10
N GLN A 68 -7.40 -24.96 39.08
CA GLN A 68 -6.85 -23.92 39.95
C GLN A 68 -5.85 -23.02 39.20
N ALA A 69 -5.93 -21.72 39.47
CA ALA A 69 -4.99 -20.71 38.96
C ALA A 69 -3.61 -20.82 39.65
N PRO A 70 -2.50 -20.72 38.91
CA PRO A 70 -1.19 -20.42 39.47
C PRO A 70 -0.95 -18.90 39.59
N SER A 71 -0.14 -18.56 40.58
CA SER A 71 0.13 -17.22 41.12
C SER A 71 0.70 -16.22 40.10
N THR A 72 0.16 -15.01 40.15
CA THR A 72 0.60 -13.79 39.45
C THR A 72 2.03 -13.41 39.83
N THR A 73 2.91 -13.35 38.82
CA THR A 73 4.18 -12.61 38.89
C THR A 73 3.95 -11.26 38.24
N THR A 74 4.18 -10.19 38.99
CA THR A 74 3.94 -8.80 38.56
C THR A 74 4.99 -8.38 37.53
N THR A 75 4.67 -8.51 36.25
CA THR A 75 5.40 -7.85 35.16
C THR A 75 4.91 -6.40 35.07
N SER A 76 5.85 -5.46 35.01
CA SER A 76 5.57 -4.04 34.78
C SER A 76 4.80 -3.88 33.46
N GLU A 77 3.53 -3.51 33.53
CA GLU A 77 2.75 -3.03 32.39
C GLU A 77 3.51 -1.87 31.74
N GLY A 78 3.99 -2.10 30.52
CA GLY A 78 4.38 -1.00 29.64
C GLY A 78 3.13 -0.17 29.39
N THR A 79 3.24 1.14 29.55
CA THR A 79 2.17 2.09 29.24
C THR A 79 1.75 1.89 27.80
N VAL A 80 0.60 1.26 27.56
CA VAL A 80 -0.06 1.26 26.25
C VAL A 80 -0.30 2.74 25.91
N PRO A 81 0.19 3.25 24.78
CA PRO A 81 -0.10 4.61 24.36
C PRO A 81 -1.62 4.81 24.38
N GLN A 82 -2.08 5.81 25.12
CA GLN A 82 -3.48 6.20 25.13
C GLN A 82 -3.88 6.50 23.68
N ALA A 83 -4.89 5.77 23.17
CA ALA A 83 -5.45 6.04 21.85
C ALA A 83 -5.78 7.53 21.74
N ALA A 84 -5.33 8.16 20.65
CA ALA A 84 -5.65 9.55 20.37
C ALA A 84 -7.17 9.75 20.47
N PRO A 85 -7.65 10.92 20.96
CA PRO A 85 -9.08 11.21 20.95
C PRO A 85 -9.64 11.00 19.53
N PRO A 86 -10.87 10.49 19.38
CA PRO A 86 -11.42 10.22 18.06
C PRO A 86 -11.47 11.52 17.27
N VAL A 87 -10.64 11.61 16.23
CA VAL A 87 -10.74 12.64 15.21
C VAL A 87 -11.90 12.22 14.33
N GLU A 88 -12.93 13.05 14.20
CA GLU A 88 -13.98 12.85 13.20
C GLU A 88 -13.59 13.59 11.93
N PRO A 89 -12.99 12.92 10.92
CA PRO A 89 -12.65 13.57 9.67
C PRO A 89 -13.94 13.98 8.93
N VAL A 90 -13.93 15.19 8.38
CA VAL A 90 -14.94 15.63 7.40
C VAL A 90 -14.39 15.36 6.01
N LEU A 91 -15.17 14.68 5.17
CA LEU A 91 -14.81 14.42 3.79
C LEU A 91 -15.29 15.56 2.88
N GLU A 92 -14.38 16.10 2.06
CA GLU A 92 -14.68 17.05 0.98
C GLU A 92 -14.53 16.34 -0.36
N VAL A 93 -15.52 16.49 -1.25
CA VAL A 93 -15.42 16.01 -2.62
C VAL A 93 -14.48 16.93 -3.39
N VAL A 94 -13.40 16.37 -3.94
CA VAL A 94 -12.38 17.13 -4.68
C VAL A 94 -12.27 16.81 -6.15
N GLY A 95 -12.97 15.78 -6.60
CA GLY A 95 -12.97 15.35 -7.99
C GLY A 95 -14.20 14.50 -8.25
N GLU A 96 -14.81 14.71 -9.41
CA GLU A 96 -15.98 13.98 -9.87
C GLU A 96 -15.74 13.50 -11.30
N ASN A 97 -16.57 12.58 -11.79
CA ASN A 97 -16.51 12.05 -13.16
C ASN A 97 -15.25 11.23 -13.47
N PHE A 98 -14.69 10.56 -12.46
CA PHE A 98 -13.73 9.47 -12.64
C PHE A 98 -14.46 8.13 -12.74
N GLN A 99 -13.99 7.23 -13.61
CA GLN A 99 -14.57 5.91 -13.78
C GLN A 99 -13.76 4.86 -13.01
N GLN A 100 -14.36 4.27 -11.98
CA GLN A 100 -13.68 3.25 -11.14
C GLN A 100 -12.28 3.70 -10.69
N PRO A 101 -12.15 4.86 -10.01
CA PRO A 101 -10.87 5.32 -9.52
C PRO A 101 -10.29 4.27 -8.57
N ILE A 102 -9.01 3.94 -8.74
CA ILE A 102 -8.31 2.89 -7.98
C ILE A 102 -7.02 3.40 -7.31
N TRP A 103 -6.50 4.54 -7.77
CA TRP A 103 -5.25 5.11 -7.30
C TRP A 103 -5.34 6.63 -7.29
N VAL A 104 -4.76 7.27 -6.28
CA VAL A 104 -4.56 8.72 -6.22
C VAL A 104 -3.19 9.02 -5.63
N GLY A 105 -2.50 10.02 -6.18
CA GLY A 105 -1.20 10.43 -5.68
C GLY A 105 -0.63 11.61 -6.45
N ALA A 106 0.29 12.33 -5.81
CA ALA A 106 0.98 13.45 -6.43
C ALA A 106 2.17 12.96 -7.24
N ARG A 107 2.28 13.40 -8.51
CA ARG A 107 3.48 13.16 -9.31
C ARG A 107 4.66 13.93 -8.70
N PRO A 108 5.78 13.26 -8.33
CA PRO A 108 6.87 13.94 -7.62
C PRO A 108 7.53 15.09 -8.38
N SER A 109 7.51 15.06 -9.72
CA SER A 109 8.22 16.04 -10.55
C SER A 109 7.59 17.44 -10.56
N ASP A 110 6.28 17.55 -10.31
CA ASP A 110 5.55 18.82 -10.33
C ASP A 110 4.43 18.96 -9.29
N GLY A 111 4.14 17.92 -8.51
CA GLY A 111 3.12 17.92 -7.47
C GLY A 111 1.68 17.84 -8.00
N VAL A 112 1.48 17.64 -9.31
CA VAL A 112 0.14 17.45 -9.88
C VAL A 112 -0.46 16.16 -9.32
N VAL A 113 -1.66 16.24 -8.77
CA VAL A 113 -2.39 15.06 -8.28
C VAL A 113 -3.00 14.34 -9.46
N LEU A 114 -2.71 13.04 -9.56
CA LEU A 114 -3.24 12.16 -10.58
C LEU A 114 -4.22 11.16 -9.96
N VAL A 115 -5.20 10.75 -10.77
CA VAL A 115 -6.15 9.68 -10.48
C VAL A 115 -5.95 8.59 -11.52
N GLY A 116 -5.67 7.38 -11.05
CA GLY A 116 -5.69 6.17 -11.87
C GLY A 116 -7.08 5.55 -11.84
N GLU A 117 -7.62 5.25 -13.01
CA GLU A 117 -8.91 4.59 -13.22
C GLU A 117 -8.69 3.15 -13.66
N GLN A 118 -9.44 2.20 -13.09
CA GLN A 118 -9.34 0.77 -13.46
C GLN A 118 -9.52 0.55 -14.98
N THR A 119 -10.24 1.47 -15.65
CA THR A 119 -10.46 1.54 -17.11
C THR A 119 -9.17 1.71 -17.94
N GLY A 120 -8.02 1.98 -17.33
CA GLY A 120 -6.74 2.20 -18.00
C GLY A 120 -6.36 3.67 -18.15
N LEU A 121 -7.18 4.60 -17.65
CA LEU A 121 -6.88 6.04 -17.73
C LEU A 121 -6.11 6.52 -16.50
N ILE A 122 -5.07 7.32 -16.73
CA ILE A 122 -4.42 8.15 -15.71
C ILE A 122 -4.73 9.60 -16.05
N ARG A 123 -5.34 10.33 -15.11
CA ARG A 123 -5.87 11.68 -15.34
C ARG A 123 -5.44 12.64 -14.25
N GLU A 124 -5.28 13.92 -14.57
CA GLU A 124 -5.10 14.94 -13.55
C GLU A 124 -6.40 15.14 -12.75
N LEU A 125 -6.29 15.29 -11.43
CA LEU A 125 -7.46 15.49 -10.55
C LEU A 125 -8.22 16.78 -10.90
N ASP A 126 -7.49 17.90 -10.99
CA ASP A 126 -8.10 19.24 -11.10
C ASP A 126 -8.69 19.52 -12.47
N THR A 127 -8.03 19.05 -13.55
CA THR A 127 -8.42 19.35 -14.93
C THR A 127 -9.15 18.18 -15.60
N ALA A 128 -9.08 16.99 -15.01
CA ALA A 128 -9.58 15.75 -15.58
C ALA A 128 -8.95 15.40 -16.95
N SER A 129 -7.83 16.04 -17.30
CA SER A 129 -7.07 15.80 -18.54
C SER A 129 -6.38 14.44 -18.49
N VAL A 130 -6.38 13.73 -19.60
CA VAL A 130 -5.71 12.43 -19.72
C VAL A 130 -4.19 12.64 -19.79
N VAL A 131 -3.47 11.99 -18.87
CA VAL A 131 -2.01 11.94 -18.81
C VAL A 131 -1.47 10.69 -19.50
N LEU A 132 -2.17 9.57 -19.36
CA LEU A 132 -1.87 8.32 -20.06
C LEU A 132 -3.19 7.55 -20.29
N ASP A 133 -3.34 6.99 -21.49
CA ASP A 133 -4.48 6.15 -21.87
C ASP A 133 -3.98 4.74 -22.21
N LEU A 134 -4.28 3.78 -21.33
CA LEU A 134 -4.02 2.35 -21.51
C LEU A 134 -5.31 1.57 -21.78
N SER A 135 -6.44 2.23 -22.07
CA SER A 135 -7.74 1.56 -22.16
C SER A 135 -7.80 0.48 -23.25
N SER A 136 -6.93 0.56 -24.26
CA SER A 136 -6.80 -0.46 -25.31
C SER A 136 -5.85 -1.60 -24.97
N LYS A 137 -5.20 -1.56 -23.81
CA LYS A 137 -4.21 -2.55 -23.34
C LYS A 137 -4.69 -3.36 -22.16
N VAL A 138 -5.68 -2.84 -21.42
CA VAL A 138 -6.15 -3.45 -20.16
C VAL A 138 -7.37 -4.34 -20.38
N LEU A 139 -7.43 -5.46 -19.66
CA LEU A 139 -8.64 -6.26 -19.51
C LEU A 139 -9.39 -5.83 -18.26
N LEU A 140 -10.69 -5.53 -18.41
CA LEU A 140 -11.53 -5.11 -17.28
C LEU A 140 -12.27 -6.27 -16.61
N GLY A 141 -12.74 -6.00 -15.40
CA GLY A 141 -13.66 -6.82 -14.64
C GLY A 141 -12.97 -7.64 -13.55
N SER A 142 -13.71 -7.88 -12.46
CA SER A 142 -13.16 -8.41 -11.21
C SER A 142 -12.06 -7.48 -10.70
N GLU A 143 -10.86 -7.99 -10.46
CA GLU A 143 -9.71 -7.22 -9.95
C GLU A 143 -8.74 -6.83 -11.06
N ARG A 144 -9.21 -6.79 -12.31
CA ARG A 144 -8.38 -6.53 -13.49
C ARG A 144 -8.60 -5.13 -14.05
N GLY A 145 -7.54 -4.56 -14.57
CA GLY A 145 -7.51 -3.22 -15.15
C GLY A 145 -6.16 -2.55 -14.90
N LEU A 146 -6.12 -1.23 -14.87
CA LEU A 146 -5.02 -0.52 -14.21
C LEU A 146 -5.16 -0.69 -12.69
N LEU A 147 -4.08 -1.06 -12.01
CA LEU A 147 -4.11 -1.42 -10.58
C LEU A 147 -3.17 -0.59 -9.73
N GLY A 148 -2.02 -0.15 -10.23
CA GLY A 148 -1.05 0.59 -9.43
C GLY A 148 -0.18 1.53 -10.23
N ILE A 149 0.29 2.61 -9.59
CA ILE A 149 1.17 3.62 -10.17
C ILE A 149 2.26 3.97 -9.15
N ALA A 150 3.52 3.99 -9.60
CA ALA A 150 4.66 4.44 -8.82
C ALA A 150 5.55 5.39 -9.66
N PHE A 151 6.39 6.18 -9.01
CA PHE A 151 7.27 7.15 -9.67
C PHE A 151 8.71 7.04 -9.19
N LEU A 152 9.66 7.12 -10.12
CA LEU A 152 11.08 7.29 -9.84
C LEU A 152 11.66 8.33 -10.80
N GLU A 153 12.12 9.46 -10.26
CA GLU A 153 12.67 10.57 -11.06
C GLU A 153 11.66 11.04 -12.13
N THR A 154 11.98 10.88 -13.42
CA THR A 154 11.12 11.24 -14.57
C THR A 154 10.44 10.01 -15.19
N ARG A 155 10.24 8.96 -14.41
CA ARG A 155 9.67 7.68 -14.85
C ARG A 155 8.46 7.34 -14.00
N MET A 156 7.45 6.82 -14.67
CA MET A 156 6.22 6.28 -14.09
C MET A 156 6.18 4.79 -14.34
N PHE A 157 5.94 4.02 -13.29
CA PHE A 157 5.72 2.57 -13.36
C PHE A 157 4.25 2.30 -13.15
N VAL A 158 3.69 1.41 -13.96
CA VAL A 158 2.31 0.99 -13.83
C VAL A 158 2.23 -0.51 -13.64
N ASN A 159 1.28 -0.94 -12.82
CA ASN A 159 0.85 -2.32 -12.69
C ASN A 159 -0.57 -2.42 -13.29
N TYR A 160 -0.74 -3.22 -14.33
CA TYR A 160 -2.05 -3.45 -14.95
C TYR A 160 -2.24 -4.90 -15.41
N THR A 161 -3.48 -5.31 -15.61
CA THR A 161 -3.81 -6.59 -16.22
C THR A 161 -4.04 -6.43 -17.72
N ASP A 162 -3.30 -7.16 -18.54
CA ASP A 162 -3.39 -7.06 -20.00
C ASP A 162 -4.57 -7.83 -20.59
N GLU A 163 -4.76 -7.73 -21.91
CA GLU A 163 -5.86 -8.39 -22.64
C GLU A 163 -5.91 -9.92 -22.48
N ASN A 164 -4.80 -10.58 -22.13
CA ASN A 164 -4.77 -12.02 -21.87
C ASN A 164 -5.13 -12.36 -20.42
N GLY A 165 -5.24 -11.36 -19.55
CA GLY A 165 -5.47 -11.54 -18.12
C GLY A 165 -4.19 -11.55 -17.29
N ASP A 166 -3.02 -11.33 -17.89
CA ASP A 166 -1.73 -11.39 -17.19
C ASP A 166 -1.41 -10.04 -16.54
N THR A 167 -0.70 -10.08 -15.41
CA THR A 167 -0.14 -8.86 -14.83
C THR A 167 1.03 -8.37 -15.65
N VAL A 168 1.07 -7.07 -15.93
CA VAL A 168 2.19 -6.38 -16.59
C VAL A 168 2.67 -5.25 -15.69
N ILE A 169 3.99 -5.24 -15.46
CA ILE A 169 4.70 -4.10 -14.90
C ILE A 169 5.42 -3.39 -16.04
N ALA A 170 5.10 -2.12 -16.25
CA ALA A 170 5.65 -1.34 -17.36
C ALA A 170 6.15 0.03 -16.91
N GLU A 171 7.18 0.53 -17.59
CA GLU A 171 7.75 1.87 -17.43
C GLU A 171 7.28 2.80 -18.57
N TYR A 172 6.94 4.03 -18.21
CA TYR A 172 6.64 5.16 -19.10
C TYR A 172 7.38 6.41 -18.63
N PRO A 173 7.54 7.43 -19.50
CA PRO A 173 7.82 8.79 -19.04
C PRO A 173 6.74 9.26 -18.04
N ASP A 174 7.11 10.06 -17.05
CA ASP A 174 6.13 10.63 -16.10
C ASP A 174 5.33 11.82 -16.68
N ARG A 175 5.78 12.33 -17.83
CA ARG A 175 5.18 13.46 -18.58
C ARG A 175 5.10 13.13 -20.05
N ASP A 176 4.08 13.69 -20.71
CA ASP A 176 3.84 13.53 -22.15
C ASP A 176 3.86 12.04 -22.57
N ALA A 177 3.35 11.18 -21.68
CA ALA A 177 3.36 9.75 -21.84
C ALA A 177 2.30 9.31 -22.85
N SER A 178 2.63 8.28 -23.63
CA SER A 178 1.69 7.65 -24.54
C SER A 178 1.84 6.13 -24.52
N ALA A 179 0.77 5.42 -24.89
CA ALA A 179 0.71 3.96 -24.83
C ALA A 179 1.78 3.26 -25.69
N ASP A 180 2.29 3.90 -26.74
CA ASP A 180 3.34 3.39 -27.63
C ASP A 180 4.76 3.52 -27.06
N GLN A 181 4.93 4.26 -25.97
CA GLN A 181 6.22 4.42 -25.28
C GLN A 181 6.45 3.35 -24.20
N GLU A 182 5.57 2.36 -24.11
CA GLU A 182 5.65 1.29 -23.14
C GLU A 182 7.01 0.58 -23.18
N ARG A 183 7.64 0.49 -22.00
CA ARG A 183 8.73 -0.45 -21.74
C ARG A 183 8.25 -1.49 -20.74
N MET A 184 7.77 -2.62 -21.26
CA MET A 184 7.41 -3.76 -20.43
C MET A 184 8.64 -4.26 -19.68
N LEU A 185 8.55 -4.32 -18.36
CA LEU A 185 9.60 -4.81 -17.48
C LEU A 185 9.37 -6.28 -17.13
N ILE A 186 8.13 -6.60 -16.73
CA ILE A 186 7.76 -7.91 -16.19
C ILE A 186 6.36 -8.26 -16.69
N ARG A 187 6.14 -9.54 -16.99
CA ARG A 187 4.83 -10.13 -17.25
C ARG A 187 4.66 -11.36 -16.37
N ILE A 188 3.54 -11.46 -15.65
CA ILE A 188 3.24 -12.55 -14.71
C ILE A 188 1.91 -13.18 -15.12
N ASP A 189 1.93 -14.50 -15.36
CA ASP A 189 0.73 -15.30 -15.64
C ASP A 189 -0.21 -15.28 -14.42
N GLN A 190 -1.51 -15.08 -14.67
CA GLN A 190 -2.53 -15.00 -13.63
C GLN A 190 -3.56 -16.12 -13.81
N PRO A 191 -3.68 -17.07 -12.86
CA PRO A 191 -4.52 -18.24 -13.06
C PRO A 191 -6.02 -17.96 -12.81
N ALA A 192 -6.38 -16.78 -12.29
CA ALA A 192 -7.75 -16.29 -12.18
C ALA A 192 -7.84 -14.76 -12.34
N SER A 193 -9.07 -14.26 -12.43
CA SER A 193 -9.37 -12.82 -12.58
C SER A 193 -9.39 -12.04 -11.26
N ASN A 194 -9.01 -12.67 -10.16
CA ASN A 194 -8.98 -12.08 -8.83
C ASN A 194 -7.70 -12.48 -8.10
N HIS A 195 -7.41 -11.76 -7.02
CA HIS A 195 -6.14 -11.74 -6.30
C HIS A 195 -4.95 -11.46 -7.22
N ASN A 196 -5.10 -10.45 -8.07
CA ASN A 196 -4.05 -10.01 -8.97
C ASN A 196 -3.00 -9.16 -8.24
N GLY A 197 -3.23 -8.81 -6.97
CA GLY A 197 -2.45 -7.82 -6.24
C GLY A 197 -2.65 -6.44 -6.86
N GLY A 198 -1.57 -5.72 -7.11
CA GLY A 198 -1.63 -4.43 -7.80
C GLY A 198 -0.87 -3.31 -7.12
N GLY A 199 -0.53 -3.49 -5.84
CA GLY A 199 0.34 -2.58 -5.11
C GLY A 199 1.71 -2.49 -5.79
N ILE A 200 2.17 -1.26 -6.00
CA ILE A 200 3.49 -0.95 -6.55
C ILE A 200 3.99 0.35 -5.94
N GLU A 201 5.19 0.34 -5.38
CA GLU A 201 5.84 1.54 -4.82
C GLU A 201 7.35 1.50 -5.06
N ILE A 202 7.99 2.67 -5.06
CA ILE A 202 9.44 2.75 -4.90
C ILE A 202 9.75 2.78 -3.41
N GLY A 203 10.47 1.77 -2.94
CA GLY A 203 10.86 1.67 -1.54
C GLY A 203 11.93 2.70 -1.15
N PRO A 204 12.20 2.87 0.16
CA PRO A 204 13.25 3.76 0.66
C PRO A 204 14.66 3.32 0.23
N ASP A 205 14.81 2.07 -0.23
CA ASP A 205 16.03 1.50 -0.83
C ASP A 205 16.19 1.86 -2.32
N GLY A 206 15.21 2.54 -2.93
CA GLY A 206 15.20 2.89 -4.34
C GLY A 206 14.82 1.72 -5.27
N LEU A 207 14.40 0.58 -4.71
CA LEU A 207 13.92 -0.57 -5.47
C LEU A 207 12.42 -0.41 -5.78
N LEU A 208 11.99 -1.03 -6.87
CA LEU A 208 10.57 -1.20 -7.17
C LEU A 208 10.03 -2.39 -6.39
N TRP A 209 9.05 -2.15 -5.54
CA TRP A 209 8.33 -3.17 -4.79
C TRP A 209 6.99 -3.47 -5.46
N VAL A 210 6.61 -4.73 -5.52
CA VAL A 210 5.36 -5.18 -6.13
C VAL A 210 4.69 -6.21 -5.23
N GLY A 211 3.41 -5.99 -4.90
CA GLY A 211 2.59 -6.94 -4.16
C GLY A 211 1.78 -7.81 -5.11
N MET A 212 1.94 -9.12 -4.99
CA MET A 212 1.26 -10.11 -5.83
C MET A 212 0.36 -11.00 -4.98
N GLY A 213 -0.92 -11.08 -5.33
CA GLY A 213 -1.82 -12.06 -4.71
C GLY A 213 -1.52 -13.50 -5.15
N ASP A 214 -2.16 -14.46 -4.50
CA ASP A 214 -1.99 -15.90 -4.72
C ASP A 214 -2.55 -16.41 -6.07
N GLY A 215 -3.07 -15.51 -6.91
CA GLY A 215 -3.64 -15.83 -8.21
C GLY A 215 -5.12 -16.21 -8.16
N GLY A 216 -5.78 -16.12 -7.00
CA GLY A 216 -7.22 -16.05 -6.91
C GLY A 216 -7.91 -17.30 -6.40
N ARG A 217 -9.25 -17.29 -6.51
CA ARG A 217 -10.16 -18.31 -5.96
C ARG A 217 -10.10 -18.40 -4.43
N ARG A 218 -10.55 -19.53 -3.88
CA ARG A 218 -10.60 -19.79 -2.43
C ARG A 218 -9.56 -20.85 -2.07
N ASP A 219 -9.13 -20.79 -0.82
CA ASP A 219 -8.32 -21.80 -0.12
C ASP A 219 -7.00 -22.12 -0.86
N ASP A 220 -6.41 -21.11 -1.51
CA ASP A 220 -5.15 -21.19 -2.28
C ASP A 220 -5.08 -22.44 -3.17
N VAL A 221 -6.10 -22.64 -4.01
CA VAL A 221 -6.19 -23.84 -4.87
C VAL A 221 -5.01 -23.98 -5.85
N PHE A 222 -4.31 -22.88 -6.12
CA PHE A 222 -3.11 -22.85 -6.96
C PHE A 222 -1.82 -23.09 -6.16
N ARG A 223 -1.91 -23.09 -4.82
CA ARG A 223 -0.84 -23.41 -3.87
C ARG A 223 0.34 -22.46 -3.95
N ASN A 224 0.06 -21.18 -4.23
CA ASN A 224 1.09 -20.17 -4.41
C ASN A 224 1.55 -19.56 -3.09
N GLY A 225 0.68 -19.47 -2.07
CA GLY A 225 0.98 -18.75 -0.83
C GLY A 225 2.24 -19.25 -0.13
N GLN A 226 2.53 -20.55 -0.21
CA GLN A 226 3.71 -21.18 0.42
C GLN A 226 4.74 -21.71 -0.59
N ASP A 227 4.61 -21.38 -1.88
CA ASP A 227 5.52 -21.85 -2.92
C ASP A 227 6.60 -20.80 -3.24
N PRO A 228 7.84 -20.96 -2.75
CA PRO A 228 8.91 -20.01 -3.01
C PRO A 228 9.41 -20.05 -4.47
N THR A 229 8.88 -20.97 -5.30
CA THR A 229 9.15 -21.04 -6.74
C THR A 229 8.10 -20.32 -7.58
N SER A 230 7.10 -19.69 -6.94
CA SER A 230 6.07 -18.87 -7.58
C SER A 230 6.23 -17.40 -7.17
N VAL A 231 6.02 -16.47 -8.10
CA VAL A 231 5.98 -15.02 -7.81
C VAL A 231 4.60 -14.54 -7.34
N LEU A 232 3.62 -15.44 -7.26
CA LEU A 232 2.27 -15.18 -6.72
C LEU A 232 2.26 -15.46 -5.21
N GLY A 233 1.39 -14.76 -4.48
CA GLY A 233 1.30 -14.84 -3.02
C GLY A 233 2.54 -14.29 -2.32
N ALA A 234 3.16 -13.26 -2.90
CA ALA A 234 4.49 -12.79 -2.55
C ALA A 234 4.64 -11.27 -2.66
N MET A 235 5.59 -10.73 -1.89
CA MET A 235 6.16 -9.40 -2.12
C MET A 235 7.42 -9.54 -2.97
N LEU A 236 7.51 -8.78 -4.06
CA LEU A 236 8.61 -8.82 -5.00
C LEU A 236 9.43 -7.52 -4.94
N ARG A 237 10.72 -7.61 -5.29
CA ARG A 237 11.60 -6.43 -5.44
C ARG A 237 12.43 -6.49 -6.72
N PHE A 238 12.59 -5.32 -7.33
CA PHE A 238 13.39 -5.15 -8.53
C PHE A 238 14.24 -3.88 -8.49
N ASP A 239 15.50 -3.99 -8.89
CA ASP A 239 16.33 -2.85 -9.25
C ASP A 239 15.92 -2.35 -10.64
N VAL A 240 15.40 -1.13 -10.67
CA VAL A 240 14.98 -0.40 -11.88
C VAL A 240 15.83 0.84 -12.12
N SER A 241 17.07 0.87 -11.63
CA SER A 241 18.03 1.97 -11.85
C SER A 241 18.36 2.16 -13.34
N THR A 242 18.24 1.12 -14.15
CA THR A 242 18.41 1.17 -15.60
C THR A 242 17.04 1.26 -16.30
N PRO A 243 16.76 2.32 -17.09
CA PRO A 243 15.48 2.45 -17.78
C PRO A 243 15.16 1.27 -18.69
N GLY A 244 13.93 0.75 -18.57
CA GLY A 244 13.47 -0.41 -19.35
C GLY A 244 14.03 -1.76 -18.91
N LEU A 245 14.68 -1.84 -17.73
CA LEU A 245 15.19 -3.08 -17.17
C LEU A 245 14.77 -3.19 -15.70
N ALA A 246 14.21 -4.35 -15.33
CA ALA A 246 13.99 -4.74 -13.94
C ALA A 246 14.91 -5.93 -13.62
N VAL A 247 15.80 -5.76 -12.65
CA VAL A 247 16.70 -6.83 -12.17
C VAL A 247 16.19 -7.31 -10.82
N ALA A 248 15.99 -8.62 -10.67
CA ALA A 248 15.51 -9.24 -9.43
C ALA A 248 16.38 -8.84 -8.21
N ALA A 249 15.72 -8.43 -7.13
CA ALA A 249 16.37 -7.95 -5.90
C ALA A 249 15.64 -8.41 -4.63
N GLY A 250 14.84 -9.46 -4.70
CA GLY A 250 13.97 -9.96 -3.62
C GLY A 250 14.72 -10.37 -2.36
N GLY A 251 15.67 -11.29 -2.47
CA GLY A 251 16.51 -11.70 -1.34
C GLY A 251 15.91 -12.73 -0.39
N PHE A 252 14.79 -13.37 -0.74
CA PHE A 252 14.25 -14.52 -0.02
C PHE A 252 15.07 -15.79 -0.30
N SER A 253 15.51 -16.46 0.76
CA SER A 253 16.38 -17.63 0.69
C SER A 253 15.62 -18.85 0.19
N GLY A 254 16.15 -19.50 -0.84
CA GLY A 254 15.57 -20.73 -1.39
C GLY A 254 14.36 -20.50 -2.30
N GLY A 255 14.02 -19.25 -2.63
CA GLY A 255 13.01 -18.90 -3.60
C GLY A 255 13.55 -18.27 -4.89
N LEU A 256 12.65 -17.79 -5.73
CA LEU A 256 13.00 -16.97 -6.89
C LEU A 256 13.69 -15.68 -6.45
N GLN A 257 14.59 -15.17 -7.30
CA GLN A 257 15.44 -14.02 -6.94
C GLN A 257 14.65 -12.73 -6.75
N GLU A 258 13.45 -12.66 -7.31
CA GLU A 258 12.51 -11.55 -7.26
C GLU A 258 11.77 -11.48 -5.92
N ILE A 259 11.64 -12.61 -5.22
CA ILE A 259 10.82 -12.73 -4.01
C ILE A 259 11.57 -12.17 -2.80
N TRP A 260 10.91 -11.29 -2.07
CA TRP A 260 11.37 -10.78 -0.78
C TRP A 260 10.66 -11.46 0.40
N ALA A 261 9.37 -11.74 0.26
CA ALA A 261 8.57 -12.48 1.23
C ALA A 261 7.47 -13.28 0.54
N ILE A 262 6.98 -14.32 1.21
CA ILE A 262 5.89 -15.20 0.76
C ILE A 262 4.74 -15.20 1.79
N GLY A 263 3.70 -15.98 1.55
CA GLY A 263 2.63 -16.22 2.52
C GLY A 263 1.55 -15.17 2.48
N LEU A 264 1.33 -14.52 1.35
CA LEU A 264 0.31 -13.48 1.18
C LEU A 264 -0.85 -13.97 0.32
N ARG A 265 -2.04 -13.45 0.56
CA ARG A 265 -3.26 -13.80 -0.17
C ARG A 265 -3.54 -12.84 -1.31
N ASN A 266 -3.75 -11.57 -1.00
CA ASN A 266 -4.00 -10.48 -1.93
C ASN A 266 -3.54 -9.13 -1.33
N PRO A 267 -2.21 -8.87 -1.32
CA PRO A 267 -1.63 -7.62 -0.82
C PRO A 267 -1.94 -6.47 -1.79
N TRP A 268 -3.18 -5.98 -1.75
CA TRP A 268 -3.74 -5.03 -2.73
C TRP A 268 -3.01 -3.69 -2.70
N ARG A 269 -2.64 -3.23 -1.49
CA ARG A 269 -1.83 -2.04 -1.24
C ARG A 269 -0.90 -2.27 -0.07
N PHE A 270 0.25 -1.63 -0.17
CA PHE A 270 1.21 -1.51 0.92
C PHE A 270 1.81 -0.11 0.85
N THR A 271 2.42 0.35 1.93
CA THR A 271 3.08 1.65 1.97
C THR A 271 4.35 1.59 2.82
N PHE A 272 5.29 2.49 2.55
CA PHE A 272 6.47 2.68 3.37
C PHE A 272 6.33 3.90 4.29
N ASP A 273 6.78 3.75 5.53
CA ASP A 273 6.88 4.85 6.48
C ASP A 273 8.00 4.60 7.49
N ASP A 274 8.96 5.53 7.57
CA ASP A 274 10.09 5.49 8.53
C ASP A 274 10.86 4.14 8.59
N GLY A 275 11.07 3.51 7.44
CA GLY A 275 11.76 2.22 7.32
C GLY A 275 10.89 0.99 7.60
N LEU A 276 9.60 1.18 7.87
CA LEU A 276 8.61 0.14 7.96
C LEU A 276 7.93 -0.08 6.60
N LEU A 277 7.62 -1.33 6.32
CA LEU A 277 6.67 -1.74 5.30
C LEU A 277 5.36 -2.11 6.01
N ILE A 278 4.26 -1.48 5.59
CA ILE A 278 2.92 -1.76 6.10
C ILE A 278 2.12 -2.38 4.96
N VAL A 279 1.72 -3.63 5.10
CA VAL A 279 1.03 -4.43 4.08
C VAL A 279 -0.41 -4.65 4.51
N ALA A 280 -1.37 -4.17 3.72
CA ALA A 280 -2.76 -4.57 3.84
C ALA A 280 -3.00 -5.80 2.95
N ASP A 281 -3.24 -6.95 3.58
CA ASP A 281 -3.51 -8.20 2.88
C ASP A 281 -4.99 -8.55 3.04
N VAL A 282 -5.70 -8.65 1.91
CA VAL A 282 -7.16 -8.85 1.94
C VAL A 282 -7.46 -10.28 2.36
N GLY A 283 -8.25 -10.39 3.42
CA GLY A 283 -8.73 -11.64 4.01
C GLY A 283 -9.65 -12.45 3.09
N GLN A 284 -9.87 -13.71 3.43
CA GLN A 284 -10.79 -14.58 2.70
C GLN A 284 -12.23 -14.48 3.19
N ASN A 285 -12.49 -14.89 4.43
CA ASN A 285 -13.83 -14.92 5.02
C ASN A 285 -13.83 -14.69 6.54
N ARG A 286 -12.69 -14.89 7.22
CA ARG A 286 -12.61 -14.86 8.67
C ARG A 286 -12.09 -13.52 9.14
N ILE A 287 -10.93 -13.09 8.64
CA ILE A 287 -10.16 -12.00 9.22
C ILE A 287 -9.53 -11.16 8.10
N GLU A 288 -9.66 -9.85 8.23
CA GLU A 288 -8.89 -8.86 7.47
C GLU A 288 -7.68 -8.40 8.27
N GLU A 289 -6.56 -8.12 7.61
CA GLU A 289 -5.30 -7.93 8.30
C GLU A 289 -4.39 -6.82 7.73
N VAL A 290 -3.56 -6.28 8.62
CA VAL A 290 -2.44 -5.40 8.30
C VAL A 290 -1.20 -5.89 9.03
N SER A 291 -0.15 -6.18 8.27
CA SER A 291 1.15 -6.56 8.81
C SER A 291 2.13 -5.39 8.74
N ILE A 292 2.98 -5.24 9.76
CA ILE A 292 3.99 -4.19 9.86
C ILE A 292 5.33 -4.82 10.16
N VAL A 293 6.30 -4.64 9.27
CA VAL A 293 7.64 -5.22 9.36
C VAL A 293 8.69 -4.18 8.97
N ALA A 294 9.93 -4.33 9.42
CA ALA A 294 10.98 -3.47 8.90
C ALA A 294 11.28 -3.87 7.45
N SER A 295 11.40 -2.90 6.54
CA SER A 295 11.66 -3.16 5.12
C SER A 295 13.04 -3.79 4.86
N THR A 296 13.90 -3.81 5.88
CA THR A 296 15.23 -4.44 5.86
C THR A 296 15.23 -5.89 6.31
N GLU A 297 14.10 -6.40 6.84
CA GLU A 297 13.97 -7.82 7.15
C GLU A 297 14.00 -8.67 5.87
N THR A 298 14.26 -9.97 6.03
CA THR A 298 14.33 -10.94 4.93
C THR A 298 13.71 -12.25 5.37
N ASP A 299 13.44 -13.13 4.40
CA ASP A 299 12.98 -14.49 4.65
C ASP A 299 11.63 -14.56 5.40
N LEU A 300 10.78 -13.56 5.18
CA LEU A 300 9.48 -13.44 5.85
C LEU A 300 8.42 -14.31 5.19
N ASN A 301 7.57 -14.90 6.02
CA ASN A 301 6.39 -15.67 5.62
C ASN A 301 5.17 -15.14 6.38
N PHE A 302 4.21 -14.55 5.66
CA PHE A 302 2.98 -13.97 6.24
C PHE A 302 1.90 -15.04 6.53
N GLY A 303 2.17 -16.31 6.25
CA GLY A 303 1.39 -17.42 6.79
C GLY A 303 0.21 -17.88 5.93
N TRP A 304 -0.26 -17.15 4.91
CA TRP A 304 -1.30 -17.64 4.00
C TRP A 304 -0.81 -18.87 3.20
N PRO A 305 -1.59 -19.96 3.06
CA PRO A 305 -2.94 -20.19 3.55
C PRO A 305 -2.98 -21.06 4.83
N LEU A 306 -1.91 -21.09 5.61
CA LEU A 306 -1.87 -21.83 6.89
C LEU A 306 -2.80 -21.16 7.92
N LEU A 307 -2.82 -19.83 7.91
CA LEU A 307 -3.64 -18.96 8.75
C LEU A 307 -4.22 -17.80 7.93
N GLU A 308 -5.27 -17.20 8.48
CA GLU A 308 -5.91 -15.97 8.04
C GLU A 308 -5.97 -15.04 9.26
N GLY A 309 -5.27 -13.90 9.23
CA GLY A 309 -5.04 -13.10 10.43
C GLY A 309 -4.10 -13.80 11.40
N SER A 310 -4.58 -14.09 12.61
CA SER A 310 -3.92 -14.92 13.60
C SER A 310 -4.60 -16.29 13.79
N ASP A 311 -5.64 -16.58 13.00
CA ASP A 311 -6.45 -17.80 13.10
C ASP A 311 -5.99 -18.85 12.09
N CYS A 312 -5.52 -19.99 12.58
CA CYS A 312 -5.18 -21.11 11.72
C CYS A 312 -6.44 -21.75 11.10
N PHE A 313 -6.37 -22.15 9.82
CA PHE A 313 -7.49 -22.87 9.20
C PHE A 313 -7.72 -24.26 9.81
N ASP A 314 -6.62 -24.95 10.10
CA ASP A 314 -6.50 -26.21 10.86
C ASP A 314 -5.50 -26.01 12.00
N SER A 315 -5.00 -27.06 12.66
CA SER A 315 -3.83 -26.89 13.54
C SER A 315 -2.59 -26.49 12.71
N CYS A 316 -2.02 -25.31 12.97
CA CYS A 316 -0.80 -24.82 12.30
C CYS A 316 0.29 -24.40 13.29
N GLU A 317 1.55 -24.47 12.87
CA GLU A 317 2.70 -23.94 13.63
C GLU A 317 2.91 -22.48 13.21
N THR A 318 2.93 -21.57 14.17
CA THR A 318 3.10 -20.13 13.92
C THR A 318 4.53 -19.65 14.08
N ASP A 319 5.44 -20.52 14.53
CA ASP A 319 6.84 -20.19 14.71
C ASP A 319 7.49 -19.82 13.37
N GLY A 320 8.03 -18.60 13.28
CA GLY A 320 8.65 -18.06 12.07
C GLY A 320 7.67 -17.42 11.08
N LEU A 321 6.38 -17.32 11.42
CA LEU A 321 5.40 -16.56 10.64
C LEU A 321 5.32 -15.11 11.13
N VAL A 322 5.03 -14.20 10.21
CA VAL A 322 4.67 -12.81 10.52
C VAL A 322 3.19 -12.78 10.84
N LEU A 323 2.84 -12.47 12.10
CA LEU A 323 1.46 -12.25 12.50
C LEU A 323 1.08 -10.77 12.32
N PRO A 324 -0.19 -10.47 12.04
CA PRO A 324 -0.62 -9.11 11.75
C PRO A 324 -0.52 -8.20 12.98
N ALA A 325 -0.21 -6.92 12.72
CA ALA A 325 -0.20 -5.87 13.73
C ALA A 325 -1.61 -5.33 14.03
N LEU A 326 -2.51 -5.45 13.05
CA LEU A 326 -3.92 -5.11 13.16
C LEU A 326 -4.73 -6.16 12.41
N GLU A 327 -5.82 -6.61 13.02
CA GLU A 327 -6.76 -7.54 12.40
C GLU A 327 -8.16 -7.34 12.95
N TYR A 328 -9.18 -7.68 12.16
CA TYR A 328 -10.58 -7.74 12.60
C TYR A 328 -11.38 -8.76 11.78
N ASP A 329 -12.50 -9.23 12.32
CA ASP A 329 -13.41 -10.12 11.60
C ASP A 329 -14.41 -9.39 10.68
N HIS A 330 -15.01 -10.10 9.73
CA HIS A 330 -15.96 -9.52 8.78
C HIS A 330 -17.30 -9.05 9.40
N GLY A 331 -17.47 -9.22 10.71
CA GLY A 331 -18.53 -8.57 11.49
C GLY A 331 -18.30 -7.08 11.72
N GLU A 332 -17.04 -6.64 11.69
CA GLU A 332 -16.64 -5.24 11.87
C GLU A 332 -16.48 -4.48 10.54
N GLY A 333 -15.81 -5.09 9.55
CA GLY A 333 -15.51 -4.47 8.25
C GLY A 333 -15.68 -5.42 7.07
N CYS A 334 -15.57 -4.89 5.84
CA CYS A 334 -15.72 -5.70 4.62
C CYS A 334 -14.40 -6.23 4.08
N SER A 335 -13.36 -5.40 4.09
CA SER A 335 -12.03 -5.68 3.58
C SER A 335 -11.06 -4.60 4.08
N ILE A 336 -9.79 -4.90 4.30
CA ILE A 336 -8.75 -3.86 4.38
C ILE A 336 -8.02 -3.83 3.04
N THR A 337 -8.35 -2.87 2.19
CA THR A 337 -7.80 -2.76 0.83
C THR A 337 -6.52 -1.94 0.75
N GLY A 338 -6.15 -1.26 1.83
CA GLY A 338 -4.97 -0.42 1.88
C GLY A 338 -5.06 0.70 2.89
N GLY A 339 -3.97 1.45 2.97
CA GLY A 339 -3.88 2.61 3.82
C GLY A 339 -2.57 3.36 3.65
N VAL A 340 -2.50 4.53 4.28
CA VAL A 340 -1.33 5.43 4.25
C VAL A 340 -1.05 5.96 5.65
N VAL A 341 0.23 6.21 5.95
CA VAL A 341 0.59 6.93 7.19
C VAL A 341 0.43 8.43 6.95
N TYR A 342 -0.39 9.08 7.78
CA TYR A 342 -0.61 10.51 7.67
C TYR A 342 0.62 11.29 8.17
N ARG A 343 1.29 11.99 7.25
CA ARG A 343 2.41 12.90 7.53
C ARG A 343 2.10 14.37 7.22
N GLY A 344 0.83 14.69 6.97
CA GLY A 344 0.37 16.04 6.68
C GLY A 344 0.37 16.95 7.91
N SER A 345 0.30 18.26 7.70
CA SER A 345 0.24 19.26 8.77
C SER A 345 -1.17 19.80 9.04
N ALA A 346 -2.16 19.43 8.21
CA ALA A 346 -3.51 19.98 8.29
C ALA A 346 -4.31 19.41 9.47
N ILE A 347 -4.03 18.16 9.87
CA ILE A 347 -4.67 17.48 10.98
C ILE A 347 -3.58 16.94 11.90
N PRO A 348 -2.97 17.79 12.76
CA PRO A 348 -1.82 17.40 13.58
C PRO A 348 -2.05 16.14 14.44
N ASP A 349 -3.29 15.92 14.88
CA ASP A 349 -3.66 14.77 15.72
C ASP A 349 -3.57 13.41 15.00
N LEU A 350 -3.52 13.41 13.66
CA LEU A 350 -3.33 12.19 12.86
C LEU A 350 -1.88 11.93 12.47
N ILE A 351 -0.92 12.79 12.85
CA ILE A 351 0.49 12.61 12.44
C ILE A 351 1.02 11.28 12.95
N GLY A 352 1.46 10.41 12.03
CA GLY A 352 1.96 9.07 12.33
C GLY A 352 0.87 8.00 12.46
N SER A 353 -0.41 8.36 12.31
CA SER A 353 -1.50 7.38 12.25
C SER A 353 -1.57 6.73 10.87
N TYR A 354 -1.72 5.41 10.83
CA TYR A 354 -2.05 4.66 9.62
C TYR A 354 -3.57 4.72 9.39
N LEU A 355 -3.98 5.31 8.27
CA LEU A 355 -5.38 5.44 7.85
C LEU A 355 -5.66 4.41 6.78
N TYR A 356 -6.62 3.52 7.02
CA TYR A 356 -6.96 2.40 6.14
C TYR A 356 -8.45 2.34 5.80
N SER A 357 -8.81 1.58 4.75
CA SER A 357 -10.20 1.36 4.33
C SER A 357 -10.51 -0.04 3.82
#